data_AF-A0A4C1VUV7-F1
#
_entry.id   AF-A0A4C1VUV7-F1
#
_cell.length_a   1.000
_cell.length_b   1.000
_cell.length_c   1.000
_cell.angle_alpha   90.00
_cell.angle_beta   90.00
_cell.angle_gamma   90.00
#
_symmetry.space_group_name_H-M   'P 1'
#
loop_
_entity.id
_entity.type
_entity.pdbx_description
1 polymer ?
#
loop_
_entity_poly.entity_id
_entity_poly.type
_entity_poly.pdbx_seq_one_letter_code
_entity_poly.pdbx_strand_id
1 'polypeptide(L)'
;MSQVHKILHEHLAVRKLCTLWIPHNLTEAQKLRRVNGCCKMMQRFAGGDSNAVCDMVTGDQSWIGFYDAETKRQSTQWVFSFEALPTEVKRGRNVIKKMVISFFGLTCHYTSIVLEEKKTAATDWYTNSCLPLV
;
A
#
# COMPACT_ATOMS: atom_id res chain seq x y z
N MET A 1 -27.39 22.13 -16.32
CA MET A 1 -27.13 21.72 -14.92
C MET A 1 -28.43 21.21 -14.30
N SER A 2 -28.43 20.06 -13.62
CA SER A 2 -29.66 19.52 -13.00
C SER A 2 -30.01 20.26 -11.71
N GLN A 3 -31.28 20.23 -11.31
CA GLN A 3 -31.75 20.81 -10.04
C GLN A 3 -30.99 20.23 -8.83
N VAL A 4 -30.68 18.93 -8.89
CA VAL A 4 -29.85 18.23 -7.89
C VAL A 4 -28.44 18.80 -7.80
N HIS A 5 -27.82 19.13 -8.94
CA HIS A 5 -26.48 19.72 -8.97
C HIS A 5 -26.46 21.10 -8.28
N LYS A 6 -27.49 21.93 -8.50
CA LYS A 6 -27.62 23.23 -7.83
C LYS A 6 -27.81 23.07 -6.33
N ILE A 7 -28.66 22.15 -5.89
CA ILE A 7 -28.87 21.89 -4.45
C ILE A 7 -27.56 21.46 -3.78
N LEU A 8 -26.83 20.52 -4.38
CA LEU A 8 -25.60 19.99 -3.79
C LEU A 8 -24.48 21.04 -3.73
N HIS A 9 -24.25 21.77 -4.81
CA HIS A 9 -23.10 22.69 -4.88
C HIS A 9 -23.41 24.12 -4.44
N GLU A 10 -24.61 24.65 -4.72
CA GLU A 10 -24.96 26.05 -4.43
C GLU A 10 -25.67 26.18 -3.08
N HIS A 11 -26.57 25.25 -2.72
CA HIS A 11 -27.31 25.34 -1.45
C HIS A 11 -26.63 24.61 -0.28
N LEU A 12 -26.04 23.44 -0.54
CA LEU A 12 -25.40 22.61 0.49
C LEU A 12 -23.87 22.73 0.52
N ALA A 13 -23.26 23.34 -0.50
CA ALA A 13 -21.81 23.52 -0.64
C ALA A 13 -20.98 22.24 -0.43
N VAL A 14 -21.54 21.08 -0.81
CA VAL A 14 -20.85 19.78 -0.72
C VAL A 14 -20.03 19.52 -1.99
N ARG A 15 -18.95 18.75 -1.82
CA ARG A 15 -18.07 18.31 -2.91
C ARG A 15 -18.04 16.79 -2.93
N LYS A 16 -17.95 16.24 -4.13
CA LYS A 16 -17.82 14.80 -4.34
C LYS A 16 -16.33 14.44 -4.36
N LEU A 17 -15.85 13.79 -3.30
CA LEU A 17 -14.44 13.44 -3.12
C LEU A 17 -14.28 11.93 -3.01
N CYS A 18 -13.20 11.41 -3.58
CA CYS A 18 -12.81 10.02 -3.34
C CYS A 18 -12.15 9.93 -1.96
N THR A 19 -12.56 8.94 -1.15
CA THR A 19 -11.91 8.67 0.13
C THR A 19 -10.42 8.35 -0.08
N LEU A 20 -9.56 8.83 0.81
CA LEU A 20 -8.15 8.42 0.81
C LEU A 20 -8.06 7.05 1.47
N TRP A 21 -7.53 6.09 0.72
CA TRP A 21 -7.34 4.74 1.19
C TRP A 21 -6.00 4.66 1.91
N ILE A 22 -6.05 4.40 3.22
CA ILE A 22 -4.85 4.17 4.02
C ILE A 22 -4.75 2.71 4.43
N PRO A 23 -3.54 2.12 4.45
CA PRO A 23 -3.35 0.76 4.94
C PRO A 23 -3.68 0.61 6.43
N HIS A 24 -3.30 1.59 7.25
CA HIS A 24 -3.48 1.57 8.70
C HIS A 24 -3.50 2.99 9.27
N ASN A 25 -4.31 3.22 10.30
CA ASN A 25 -4.28 4.48 11.03
C ASN A 25 -3.15 4.44 12.07
N LEU A 26 -2.05 5.15 11.79
CA LEU A 26 -0.83 5.08 12.60
C LEU A 26 -0.95 5.93 13.88
N THR A 27 -0.40 5.42 14.99
CA THR A 27 -0.21 6.21 16.21
C THR A 27 0.89 7.26 16.02
N GLU A 28 0.88 8.34 16.82
CA GLU A 28 1.92 9.38 16.74
C GLU A 28 3.33 8.81 16.95
N ALA A 29 3.48 7.84 17.86
CA ALA A 29 4.75 7.15 18.06
C ALA A 29 5.20 6.35 16.81
N GLN A 30 4.27 5.70 16.10
CA GLN A 30 4.57 5.00 14.84
C GLN A 30 4.98 5.99 13.73
N LYS A 31 4.31 7.14 13.64
CA LYS A 31 4.66 8.21 12.68
C LYS A 31 6.08 8.72 12.95
N LEU A 32 6.40 9.03 14.21
CA LEU A 32 7.72 9.50 14.59
C LEU A 32 8.81 8.47 14.27
N ARG A 33 8.57 7.18 14.55
CA ARG A 33 9.51 6.10 14.20
C ARG A 33 9.76 6.03 12.68
N ARG A 34 8.71 6.20 11.86
CA ARG A 34 8.84 6.23 10.40
C ARG A 34 9.69 7.41 9.93
N VAL A 35 9.41 8.63 10.43
CA VAL A 35 10.19 9.83 10.10
C VAL A 35 11.66 9.64 10.48
N ASN A 36 11.93 9.17 11.70
CA ASN A 36 13.30 8.91 12.15
C ASN A 36 14.02 7.86 11.29
N GLY A 37 13.32 6.81 10.86
CA GLY A 37 13.85 5.82 9.92
C GLY A 37 14.21 6.43 8.57
N CYS A 38 13.32 7.25 8.01
CA CYS A 38 13.57 7.97 6.76
C CYS A 38 14.77 8.92 6.88
N CYS A 39 14.88 9.70 7.96
CA CYS A 39 16.02 10.59 8.18
C CYS A 39 17.35 9.82 8.22
N LYS A 40 17.39 8.67 8.91
CA LYS A 40 18.58 7.80 8.94
C LYS A 40 18.93 7.26 7.55
N MET A 41 17.92 6.85 6.78
CA MET A 41 18.11 6.34 5.42
C MET A 41 18.68 7.45 4.51
N MET A 42 18.13 8.66 4.59
CA MET A 42 18.61 9.83 3.84
C MET A 42 20.06 10.14 4.18
N GLN A 43 20.44 10.14 5.46
CA GLN A 43 21.83 10.35 5.87
C GLN A 43 22.75 9.26 5.32
N ARG A 44 22.34 7.98 5.41
CA ARG A 44 23.11 6.83 4.94
C ARG A 44 23.41 6.91 3.43
N PHE A 45 22.47 7.41 2.65
CA PHE A 45 22.60 7.50 1.18
C PHE A 45 22.90 8.91 0.68
N ALA A 46 23.50 9.77 1.51
CA ALA A 46 23.89 11.12 1.14
C ALA A 46 22.75 11.92 0.46
N GLY A 47 21.54 11.85 1.02
CA GLY A 47 20.36 12.52 0.48
C GLY A 47 19.82 11.94 -0.83
N GLY A 48 20.34 10.80 -1.29
CA GLY A 48 20.01 10.17 -2.58
C GLY A 48 21.16 10.20 -3.59
N ASP A 49 22.24 10.93 -3.32
CA ASP A 49 23.38 11.06 -4.24
C ASP A 49 24.26 9.80 -4.28
N SER A 50 24.10 8.90 -3.31
CA SER A 50 24.85 7.65 -3.24
C SER A 50 24.28 6.59 -4.18
N ASN A 51 25.09 6.13 -5.14
CA ASN A 51 24.77 4.99 -6.00
C ASN A 51 24.55 3.67 -5.23
N ALA A 52 24.94 3.57 -3.96
CA ALA A 52 24.66 2.40 -3.13
C ALA A 52 23.15 2.09 -2.96
N VAL A 53 22.26 3.03 -3.29
CA VAL A 53 20.81 2.77 -3.37
C VAL A 53 20.49 1.75 -4.46
N CYS A 54 21.27 1.74 -5.56
CA CYS A 54 21.08 0.86 -6.71
C CYS A 54 21.43 -0.61 -6.39
N ASP A 55 22.26 -0.84 -5.37
CA ASP A 55 22.68 -2.17 -4.94
C ASP A 55 21.67 -2.84 -3.99
N MET A 56 20.58 -2.14 -3.63
CA MET A 56 19.56 -2.70 -2.75
C MET A 56 18.68 -3.71 -3.48
N VAL A 57 18.69 -4.94 -2.97
CA VAL A 57 17.69 -5.96 -3.30
C VAL A 57 16.57 -5.87 -2.26
N THR A 58 15.33 -5.78 -2.72
CA THR A 58 14.14 -5.80 -1.86
C THR A 58 13.25 -6.98 -2.25
N GLY A 59 12.45 -7.45 -1.31
CA GLY A 59 11.40 -8.40 -1.60
C GLY A 59 10.24 -8.26 -0.64
N ASP A 60 9.06 -8.69 -1.08
CA ASP A 60 7.85 -8.67 -0.27
C ASP A 60 6.97 -9.88 -0.59
N GLN A 61 6.08 -10.19 0.34
CA GLN A 61 5.08 -11.26 0.22
C GLN A 61 3.70 -10.63 -0.03
N SER A 62 3.16 -10.84 -1.22
CA SER A 62 1.86 -10.30 -1.63
C SER A 62 0.82 -11.40 -1.84
N TRP A 63 -0.41 -11.13 -1.43
CA TRP A 63 -1.55 -11.99 -1.74
C TRP A 63 -2.25 -11.51 -3.00
N ILE A 64 -2.24 -12.33 -4.05
CA ILE A 64 -2.94 -12.05 -5.30
C ILE A 64 -4.30 -12.75 -5.23
N GLY A 65 -5.36 -11.95 -5.22
CA GLY A 65 -6.75 -12.43 -5.26
C GLY A 65 -7.25 -12.59 -6.69
N PHE A 66 -8.21 -13.50 -6.90
CA PHE A 66 -8.84 -13.75 -8.20
C PHE A 66 -9.99 -12.78 -8.56
N TYR A 67 -10.22 -11.73 -7.75
CA TYR A 67 -11.32 -10.77 -7.96
C TYR A 67 -10.82 -9.34 -7.87
N ASP A 68 -11.42 -8.45 -8.69
CA ASP A 68 -11.11 -7.02 -8.70
C ASP A 68 -11.60 -6.35 -7.41
N ALA A 69 -10.67 -5.73 -6.68
CA ALA A 69 -11.05 -4.91 -5.54
C ALA A 69 -11.97 -3.75 -5.96
N GLU A 70 -12.82 -3.28 -5.05
CA GLU A 70 -13.61 -2.06 -5.27
C GLU A 70 -12.72 -0.94 -5.80
N THR A 71 -13.14 -0.32 -6.89
CA THR A 71 -12.37 0.73 -7.54
C THR A 71 -12.45 2.01 -6.71
N LYS A 72 -11.41 2.84 -6.76
CA LYS A 72 -11.40 4.18 -6.11
C LYS A 72 -12.63 5.03 -6.47
N ARG A 73 -13.22 4.78 -7.65
CA ARG A 73 -14.43 5.45 -8.14
C ARG A 73 -15.68 5.02 -7.37
N GLN A 74 -15.73 3.78 -6.89
CA GLN A 74 -16.83 3.24 -6.08
C GLN A 74 -16.80 3.75 -4.63
N SER A 75 -15.64 4.17 -4.11
CA SER A 75 -15.49 4.74 -2.75
C SER A 75 -15.72 6.26 -2.69
N THR A 76 -16.50 6.80 -3.62
CA THR A 76 -16.73 8.24 -3.69
C THR A 76 -17.82 8.66 -2.70
N GLN A 77 -17.51 9.61 -1.83
CA GLN A 77 -18.43 10.13 -0.83
C GLN A 77 -18.70 11.64 -1.04
N TRP A 78 -19.86 12.10 -0.56
CA TRP A 78 -20.19 13.53 -0.53
C TRP A 78 -19.73 14.10 0.80
N VAL A 79 -18.94 15.16 0.76
CA VAL A 79 -18.27 15.76 1.92
C VAL A 79 -18.52 17.27 1.94
N PHE A 80 -18.70 17.86 3.12
CA PHE A 80 -18.81 19.32 3.21
C PHE A 80 -17.46 19.99 2.99
N SER A 81 -17.47 21.23 2.47
CA SER A 81 -16.24 21.94 2.10
C SER A 81 -15.28 22.24 3.27
N PHE A 82 -15.75 22.17 4.53
CA PHE A 82 -14.95 22.41 5.74
C PHE A 82 -14.50 21.13 6.46
N GLU A 83 -14.93 19.96 6.00
CA GLU A 83 -14.57 18.69 6.62
C GLU A 83 -13.24 18.16 6.08
N ALA A 84 -12.48 17.48 6.94
CA ALA A 84 -11.27 16.79 6.53
C ALA A 84 -11.61 15.66 5.55
N LEU A 85 -10.64 15.31 4.68
CA LEU A 85 -10.85 14.26 3.69
C LEU A 85 -11.19 12.93 4.40
N PRO A 86 -12.33 12.31 4.08
CA PRO A 86 -12.72 11.06 4.71
C PRO A 86 -11.69 9.99 4.37
N THR A 87 -11.29 9.27 5.42
CA THR A 87 -10.26 8.25 5.35
C THR A 87 -10.89 6.91 5.64
N GLU A 88 -10.70 5.96 4.73
CA GLU A 88 -11.22 4.61 4.88
C GLU A 88 -10.06 3.62 4.99
N VAL A 89 -10.16 2.74 5.99
CA VAL A 89 -9.25 1.62 6.17
C VAL A 89 -9.75 0.46 5.32
N LYS A 90 -8.90 -0.05 4.44
CA LYS A 90 -9.22 -1.26 3.66
C LYS A 90 -9.53 -2.42 4.60
N ARG A 91 -10.75 -2.96 4.55
CA ARG A 91 -11.10 -4.25 5.14
C ARG A 91 -10.91 -5.34 4.08
N GLY A 92 -10.12 -6.36 4.38
CA GLY A 92 -9.93 -7.49 3.48
C GLY A 92 -11.18 -8.36 3.41
N ARG A 93 -11.69 -8.64 2.20
CA ARG A 93 -12.60 -9.78 1.99
C ARG A 93 -11.77 -11.07 1.91
N ASN A 94 -12.23 -12.13 2.56
CA ASN A 94 -11.61 -13.45 2.49
C ASN A 94 -12.08 -14.16 1.21
N VAL A 95 -11.29 -13.98 0.15
CA VAL A 95 -11.49 -14.64 -1.14
C VAL A 95 -10.26 -15.53 -1.39
N ILE A 96 -10.41 -16.53 -2.26
CA ILE A 96 -9.32 -17.35 -2.80
C ILE A 96 -8.17 -16.43 -3.21
N LYS A 97 -7.00 -16.67 -2.63
CA LYS A 97 -5.77 -15.89 -2.83
C LYS A 97 -4.60 -16.84 -2.95
N LYS A 98 -3.63 -16.49 -3.79
CA LYS A 98 -2.31 -17.12 -3.82
C LYS A 98 -1.28 -16.16 -3.24
N MET A 99 -0.39 -16.66 -2.40
CA MET A 99 0.73 -15.86 -1.89
C MET A 99 1.86 -15.94 -2.91
N VAL A 100 2.41 -14.79 -3.26
CA VAL A 100 3.60 -14.65 -4.10
C VAL A 100 4.65 -13.91 -3.33
N ILE A 101 5.84 -14.49 -3.24
CA ILE A 101 7.03 -13.85 -2.69
C ILE A 101 7.87 -13.43 -3.87
N SER A 102 8.22 -12.15 -3.97
CA SER A 102 9.03 -11.64 -5.09
C SER A 102 10.22 -10.85 -4.58
N PHE A 103 11.38 -11.03 -5.21
CA PHE A 103 12.58 -10.25 -4.96
C PHE A 103 13.02 -9.54 -6.24
N PHE A 104 13.37 -8.26 -6.11
CA PHE A 104 13.77 -7.40 -7.21
C PHE A 104 14.74 -6.33 -6.70
N GLY A 105 15.69 -5.97 -7.54
CA GLY A 105 16.57 -4.81 -7.36
C GLY A 105 16.19 -3.70 -8.31
N LEU A 106 17.02 -2.67 -8.39
CA LEU A 106 16.77 -1.54 -9.30
C LEU A 106 16.71 -1.97 -10.78
N THR A 107 17.54 -2.94 -11.17
CA THR A 107 17.78 -3.30 -12.57
C THR A 107 17.23 -4.66 -12.97
N CYS A 108 16.84 -5.51 -12.02
CA CYS A 108 16.46 -6.88 -12.33
C CYS A 108 15.43 -7.46 -11.34
N HIS A 109 14.58 -8.34 -11.86
CA HIS A 109 13.79 -9.27 -11.07
C HIS A 109 14.64 -10.51 -10.79
N TYR A 110 14.75 -10.88 -9.51
CA TYR A 110 15.57 -12.03 -9.10
C TYR A 110 14.75 -13.31 -9.13
N THR A 111 13.67 -13.35 -8.36
CA THR A 111 12.83 -14.55 -8.27
C THR A 111 11.42 -14.20 -7.79
N SER A 112 10.45 -15.00 -8.24
CA SER A 112 9.08 -14.99 -7.72
C SER A 112 8.66 -16.41 -7.43
N ILE A 113 8.25 -16.67 -6.20
CA ILE A 113 7.80 -17.99 -5.73
C ILE A 113 6.31 -17.88 -5.41
N VAL A 114 5.51 -18.71 -6.08
CA VAL A 114 4.08 -18.85 -5.79
C VAL A 114 3.91 -19.98 -4.76
N LEU A 115 3.37 -19.65 -3.59
CA LEU A 115 3.04 -20.66 -2.58
C LEU A 115 1.67 -21.27 -2.88
N GLU A 116 1.59 -22.59 -2.75
CA GLU A 116 0.32 -23.32 -2.80
C GLU A 116 -0.62 -22.88 -1.66
N GLU A 117 -1.93 -23.00 -1.93
CA GLU A 117 -2.97 -22.59 -1.00
C GLU A 117 -2.79 -23.28 0.37
N LYS A 118 -2.90 -22.48 1.44
CA LYS A 118 -2.78 -22.86 2.86
C LYS A 118 -1.36 -23.07 3.41
N LYS A 119 -0.29 -22.90 2.62
CA LYS A 119 1.07 -22.87 3.15
C LYS A 119 1.45 -21.44 3.53
N THR A 120 1.58 -21.17 4.83
CA THR A 120 2.24 -19.95 5.32
C THR A 120 3.75 -20.18 5.27
N ALA A 121 4.52 -19.20 4.77
CA ALA A 121 5.97 -19.24 4.80
C ALA A 121 6.46 -19.24 6.26
N ALA A 122 6.68 -20.42 6.84
CA ALA A 122 7.34 -20.57 8.11
C ALA A 122 8.80 -20.10 8.00
N THR A 123 9.40 -19.65 9.11
CA THR A 123 10.77 -19.15 9.16
C THR A 123 11.77 -20.13 8.53
N ASP A 124 11.59 -21.43 8.78
CA ASP A 124 12.45 -22.49 8.25
C ASP A 124 12.35 -22.61 6.73
N TRP A 125 11.14 -22.51 6.18
CA TRP A 125 10.94 -22.56 4.74
C TRP A 125 11.52 -21.31 4.07
N TYR A 126 11.34 -20.13 4.68
CA TYR A 126 11.90 -18.90 4.12
C TYR A 126 13.43 -18.94 4.09
N THR A 127 14.06 -19.41 5.17
CA THR A 127 15.53 -19.49 5.28
C THR A 127 16.12 -20.56 4.38
N ASN A 128 15.52 -21.75 4.33
CA ASN A 128 16.10 -22.90 3.63
C ASN A 128 15.65 -23.04 2.17
N SER A 129 14.53 -22.45 1.78
CA SER A 129 13.95 -22.61 0.44
C SER A 129 13.78 -21.30 -0.33
N CYS A 130 13.55 -20.17 0.36
CA CYS A 130 13.26 -18.90 -0.30
C CYS A 130 14.51 -18.04 -0.51
N LEU A 131 15.30 -17.81 0.55
CA LEU A 131 16.52 -16.98 0.49
C LEU A 131 17.64 -17.53 -0.42
N PRO A 132 17.86 -18.85 -0.55
CA PRO A 132 18.88 -19.36 -1.46
C PRO A 132 18.61 -19.11 -2.94
N LEU A 133 17.41 -18.62 -3.30
CA LEU A 133 17.00 -18.32 -4.68
C LEU A 133 17.18 -16.82 -5.04
N VAL A 134 17.68 -16.01 -4.11
CA VAL A 134 17.87 -14.55 -4.25
C VAL A 134 19.33 -14.22 -4.48
#